data_AF-A0AAJ5VJC5-F1
#
_entry.id   AF-A0AAJ5VJC5-F1
#
_cell.length_a   1.000
_cell.length_b   1.000
_cell.length_c   1.000
_cell.angle_alpha   90.00
_cell.angle_beta   90.00
_cell.angle_gamma   90.00
#
_symmetry.space_group_name_H-M   'P 1'
#
loop_
_entity.id
_entity.type
_entity.pdbx_description
1 polymer ?
#
loop_
_entity_poly.entity_id
_entity_poly.type
_entity_poly.pdbx_seq_one_letter_code
_entity_poly.pdbx_strand_id
1 'polypeptide(L)'
;MPHALVVGYDPEGIPGADGPALRALLDAELARFATYGVSADMVLVEYDEHAEPALAKALASRAWDVVVIGGGLRKAEPLLPLFEAAVNLVRRHAPQAAIAFNTSGGDSVEAALRHLPDAPAREESPR
;
A
#
# COMPACT_ATOMS: atom_id res chain seq x y z
N MET A 1 17.56 -0.18 2.96
CA MET A 1 16.32 0.50 3.35
C MET A 1 15.19 -0.30 2.74
N PRO A 2 14.23 -0.84 3.50
CA PRO A 2 13.13 -1.60 2.94
C PRO A 2 12.21 -0.73 2.07
N HIS A 3 11.61 -1.34 1.06
CA HIS A 3 10.69 -0.73 0.11
C HIS A 3 9.26 -1.26 0.32
N ALA A 4 8.31 -0.35 0.50
CA ALA A 4 6.89 -0.66 0.63
C ALA A 4 6.07 -0.06 -0.52
N LEU A 5 5.15 -0.84 -1.08
CA LEU A 5 4.13 -0.32 -2.01
C LEU A 5 2.77 -0.37 -1.33
N VAL A 6 2.07 0.77 -1.27
CA VAL A 6 0.67 0.83 -0.83
C VAL A 6 -0.23 0.83 -2.07
N VAL A 7 -1.12 -0.14 -2.15
CA VAL A 7 -2.14 -0.26 -3.21
C VAL A 7 -3.49 0.14 -2.63
N GLY A 8 -4.08 1.22 -3.15
CA GLY A 8 -5.36 1.72 -2.71
C GLY A 8 -6.33 1.95 -3.86
N TYR A 9 -7.58 2.24 -3.52
CA TYR A 9 -8.60 2.66 -4.47
C TYR A 9 -8.65 4.18 -4.49
N ASP A 10 -8.88 4.80 -5.65
CA ASP A 10 -8.90 6.26 -5.76
C ASP A 10 -10.06 6.84 -4.90
N PRO A 11 -9.77 7.72 -3.93
CA PRO A 11 -10.78 8.37 -3.12
C PRO A 11 -11.88 9.09 -3.91
N GLU A 12 -11.56 9.66 -5.08
CA GLU A 12 -12.53 10.37 -5.92
C GLU A 12 -13.58 9.42 -6.51
N GLY A 13 -13.24 8.13 -6.66
CA GLY A 13 -14.14 7.10 -7.16
C GLY A 13 -15.08 6.52 -6.10
N ILE A 14 -15.08 7.02 -4.85
CA ILE A 14 -15.87 6.48 -3.74
C ILE A 14 -17.13 7.34 -3.51
N PRO A 15 -18.34 6.85 -3.85
CA PRO A 15 -19.57 7.61 -3.66
C PRO A 15 -19.82 7.94 -2.18
N GLY A 16 -20.03 9.22 -1.87
CA GLY A 16 -20.35 9.70 -0.53
C GLY A 16 -19.15 9.82 0.42
N ALA A 17 -17.92 9.61 -0.07
CA ALA A 17 -16.71 9.88 0.69
C ALA A 17 -16.26 11.34 0.55
N ASP A 18 -15.50 11.81 1.55
CA ASP A 18 -14.73 13.04 1.46
C ASP A 18 -13.38 12.72 0.80
N GLY A 19 -13.35 12.80 -0.54
CA GLY A 19 -12.17 12.53 -1.36
C GLY A 19 -10.92 13.30 -0.93
N PRO A 20 -10.99 14.64 -0.75
CA PRO A 20 -9.88 15.44 -0.25
C PRO A 20 -9.38 15.01 1.14
N ALA A 21 -10.27 14.72 2.08
CA ALA A 21 -9.87 14.27 3.42
C ALA A 21 -9.20 12.89 3.38
N LEU A 22 -9.70 11.96 2.55
CA LEU A 22 -9.09 10.65 2.35
C LEU A 22 -7.72 10.76 1.67
N ARG A 23 -7.57 11.62 0.66
CA ARG A 23 -6.27 11.89 0.03
C ARG A 23 -5.26 12.42 1.05
N ALA A 24 -5.65 13.40 1.86
CA ALA A 24 -4.80 13.94 2.92
C ALA A 24 -4.39 12.87 3.96
N LEU A 25 -5.30 11.98 4.34
CA LEU A 25 -5.00 10.84 5.22
C LEU A 25 -3.96 9.90 4.59
N LEU A 26 -4.14 9.55 3.32
CA LEU A 26 -3.23 8.67 2.58
C LEU A 26 -1.84 9.29 2.41
N ASP A 27 -1.77 10.58 2.08
CA ASP A 27 -0.50 11.31 1.94
C ASP A 27 0.25 11.40 3.27
N ALA A 28 -0.47 11.69 4.36
CA ALA A 28 0.10 11.68 5.71
C ALA A 28 0.63 10.28 6.08
N GLU A 29 -0.12 9.24 5.75
CA GLU A 29 0.31 7.87 6.00
C GLU A 29 1.54 7.49 5.17
N LEU A 30 1.59 7.86 3.90
CA LEU A 30 2.74 7.61 3.04
C LEU A 30 4.00 8.29 3.58
N ALA A 31 3.87 9.53 4.06
CA ALA A 31 4.97 10.26 4.68
C ALA A 31 5.46 9.60 5.99
N ARG A 32 4.58 8.96 6.76
CA ARG A 32 4.94 8.30 8.03
C ARG A 32 5.94 7.16 7.84
N PHE A 33 5.94 6.46 6.71
CA PHE A 33 6.91 5.38 6.43
C PHE A 33 8.37 5.82 6.59
N ALA A 34 8.69 7.06 6.20
CA ALA A 34 10.04 7.60 6.31
C ALA A 34 10.52 7.69 7.77
N THR A 35 9.60 7.84 8.73
CA THR A 35 9.97 7.89 10.16
C THR A 35 10.48 6.55 10.68
N TYR A 36 10.10 5.44 10.01
CA TYR A 36 10.54 4.07 10.29
C TYR A 36 11.67 3.61 9.36
N GLY A 37 12.25 4.52 8.56
CA GLY A 37 13.31 4.17 7.61
C GLY A 37 12.82 3.24 6.50
N VAL A 38 11.56 3.36 6.09
CA VAL A 38 10.98 2.63 4.96
C VAL A 38 10.76 3.60 3.81
N SER A 39 11.24 3.26 2.62
CA SER A 39 10.93 3.99 1.39
C SER A 39 9.60 3.47 0.85
N ALA A 40 8.58 4.31 0.79
CA ALA A 40 7.26 3.89 0.36
C ALA A 40 6.76 4.69 -0.84
N ASP A 41 6.11 3.99 -1.76
CA ASP A 41 5.32 4.58 -2.85
C ASP A 41 3.86 4.12 -2.73
N MET A 42 2.95 4.86 -3.39
CA MET A 42 1.52 4.55 -3.41
C MET A 42 1.00 4.50 -4.85
N VAL A 43 0.17 3.52 -5.14
CA VAL A 43 -0.63 3.44 -6.35
C VAL A 43 -2.10 3.41 -5.97
N LEU A 44 -2.87 4.37 -6.49
CA LEU A 44 -4.32 4.40 -6.37
C LEU A 44 -4.92 4.06 -7.73
N VAL A 45 -5.91 3.17 -7.73
CA VAL A 45 -6.59 2.70 -8.94
C VAL A 45 -8.09 2.96 -8.85
N GLU A 46 -8.71 3.25 -9.99
CA GLU A 46 -10.15 3.18 -10.16
C GLU A 46 -10.56 1.75 -10.56
N TYR A 47 -11.86 1.42 -10.52
CA TYR A 47 -12.34 0.12 -10.99
C TYR A 47 -12.70 0.20 -12.47
N ASP A 48 -11.66 0.14 -13.29
CA ASP A 48 -11.75 0.18 -14.75
C ASP A 48 -10.74 -0.77 -15.40
N GLU A 49 -10.65 -0.72 -16.73
CA GLU A 49 -9.72 -1.53 -17.53
C GLU A 49 -8.24 -1.15 -17.34
N HIS A 50 -7.93 -0.06 -16.65
CA HIS A 50 -6.57 0.43 -16.42
C HIS A 50 -6.00 0.00 -15.07
N ALA A 51 -6.84 -0.48 -14.14
CA ALA A 51 -6.45 -0.89 -12.79
C ALA A 51 -5.35 -1.96 -12.78
N GLU A 52 -5.56 -3.09 -13.47
CA GLU A 52 -4.60 -4.19 -13.52
C GLU A 52 -3.28 -3.80 -14.22
N PRO A 53 -3.27 -3.15 -15.40
CA PRO A 53 -2.05 -2.64 -16.02
C PRO A 53 -1.26 -1.67 -15.13
N ALA A 54 -1.94 -0.74 -14.45
CA ALA A 54 -1.31 0.22 -13.55
C ALA A 54 -0.64 -0.50 -12.37
N LEU A 55 -1.33 -1.46 -11.77
CA LEU A 55 -0.80 -2.25 -10.67
C LEU A 55 0.39 -3.12 -11.10
N ALA A 56 0.30 -3.80 -12.25
CA ALA A 56 1.39 -4.61 -12.79
C ALA A 56 2.65 -3.76 -13.04
N LYS A 57 2.48 -2.55 -13.59
CA LYS A 57 3.57 -1.58 -13.81
C LYS A 57 4.20 -1.13 -12.50
N ALA A 58 3.39 -0.79 -11.49
CA ALA A 58 3.88 -0.36 -10.18
C ALA A 58 4.66 -1.50 -9.49
N LEU A 59 4.14 -2.73 -9.53
CA LEU A 59 4.79 -3.90 -8.95
C LEU A 59 6.11 -4.25 -9.63
N ALA A 60 6.20 -4.08 -10.95
CA ALA A 60 7.42 -4.34 -11.71
C ALA A 60 8.46 -3.20 -11.65
N SER A 61 8.11 -2.03 -11.10
CA SER A 61 8.99 -0.85 -11.11
C SER A 61 10.26 -1.01 -10.27
N ARG A 62 10.23 -1.87 -9.25
CA ARG A 62 11.37 -2.22 -8.39
C ARG A 62 11.07 -3.47 -7.55
N ALA A 63 12.10 -3.96 -6.85
CA ALA A 63 11.91 -4.97 -5.82
C ALA A 63 11.26 -4.32 -4.58
N TRP A 64 10.07 -4.80 -4.24
CA TRP A 64 9.35 -4.46 -3.01
C TRP A 64 9.63 -5.52 -1.94
N ASP A 65 9.77 -5.09 -0.69
CA ASP A 65 9.85 -5.98 0.48
C ASP A 65 8.46 -6.30 1.04
N VAL A 66 7.52 -5.35 0.93
CA VAL A 66 6.13 -5.52 1.34
C VAL A 66 5.18 -4.75 0.43
N VAL A 67 4.04 -5.36 0.10
CA VAL A 67 2.92 -4.71 -0.59
C VAL A 67 1.72 -4.69 0.33
N VAL A 68 1.26 -3.49 0.68
CA VAL A 68 0.06 -3.26 1.50
C VAL A 68 -1.15 -3.10 0.58
N ILE A 69 -2.12 -4.01 0.67
CA ILE A 69 -3.38 -3.89 -0.07
C ILE A 69 -4.44 -3.25 0.82
N GLY A 70 -4.78 -2.01 0.46
CA GLY A 70 -5.64 -1.10 1.19
C GLY A 70 -7.07 -1.60 1.39
N GLY A 71 -7.72 -1.12 2.46
CA GLY A 71 -9.14 -1.41 2.73
C GLY A 71 -10.09 -0.97 1.62
N GLY A 72 -9.71 0.03 0.82
CA GLY A 72 -10.49 0.51 -0.32
C GLY A 72 -10.78 -0.57 -1.36
N LEU A 73 -9.82 -1.48 -1.63
CA LEU A 73 -10.03 -2.59 -2.58
C LEU A 73 -10.78 -3.76 -1.95
N ARG A 74 -10.66 -3.97 -0.64
CA ARG A 74 -11.09 -5.21 0.03
C ARG A 74 -12.49 -5.14 0.63
N LYS A 75 -12.98 -3.95 0.99
CA LYS A 75 -14.21 -3.81 1.78
C LYS A 75 -15.47 -3.63 0.94
N ALA A 76 -15.35 -3.23 -0.32
CA ALA A 76 -16.50 -3.10 -1.22
C ALA A 76 -16.69 -4.41 -1.99
N GLU A 77 -17.84 -5.06 -1.85
CA GLU A 77 -18.16 -6.32 -2.56
C GLU A 77 -17.93 -6.25 -4.08
N PRO A 78 -18.28 -5.14 -4.79
CA PRO A 78 -18.01 -5.04 -6.22
C PRO A 78 -16.53 -5.06 -6.60
N LEU A 79 -15.62 -4.77 -5.67
CA LEU A 79 -14.18 -4.72 -5.89
C LEU A 79 -13.48 -6.05 -5.60
N LEU A 80 -14.21 -7.10 -5.19
CA LEU A 80 -13.63 -8.42 -4.93
C LEU A 80 -12.80 -8.97 -6.11
N PRO A 81 -13.24 -8.89 -7.37
CA PRO A 81 -12.42 -9.36 -8.50
C PRO A 81 -11.11 -8.58 -8.64
N LEU A 82 -11.15 -7.26 -8.45
CA LEU A 82 -9.94 -6.42 -8.48
C LEU A 82 -9.00 -6.76 -7.31
N PHE A 83 -9.55 -7.07 -6.15
CA PHE A 83 -8.76 -7.54 -5.01
C PHE A 83 -8.05 -8.87 -5.31
N GLU A 84 -8.75 -9.84 -5.87
CA GLU A 84 -8.17 -11.13 -6.30
C GLU A 84 -7.07 -10.91 -7.35
N ALA A 85 -7.33 -10.06 -8.34
CA ALA A 85 -6.36 -9.68 -9.35
C ALA A 85 -5.12 -9.04 -8.72
N ALA A 86 -5.29 -8.14 -7.75
CA ALA A 86 -4.18 -7.50 -7.05
C ALA A 86 -3.29 -8.51 -6.33
N VAL A 87 -3.87 -9.45 -5.57
CA VAL A 87 -3.11 -10.52 -4.90
C VAL A 87 -2.32 -11.37 -5.91
N ASN A 88 -2.97 -11.75 -7.01
CA ASN A 88 -2.33 -12.55 -8.06
C ASN A 88 -1.21 -11.80 -8.79
N LEU A 89 -1.40 -10.50 -9.03
CA LEU A 89 -0.39 -9.62 -9.63
C LEU A 89 0.82 -9.44 -8.72
N VAL A 90 0.61 -9.25 -7.40
CA VAL A 90 1.73 -9.22 -6.44
C VAL A 90 2.51 -10.52 -6.53
N ARG A 91 1.83 -11.67 -6.49
CA ARG A 91 2.48 -12.98 -6.57
C ARG A 91 3.27 -13.18 -7.87
N ARG A 92 2.82 -12.59 -8.98
CA ARG A 92 3.46 -12.70 -10.30
C ARG A 92 4.64 -11.75 -10.48
N HIS A 93 4.48 -10.48 -10.08
CA HIS A 93 5.42 -9.40 -10.40
C HIS A 93 6.36 -9.04 -9.26
N ALA A 94 5.98 -9.33 -8.02
CA ALA A 94 6.79 -9.12 -6.82
C ALA A 94 6.73 -10.37 -5.91
N PRO A 95 7.10 -11.57 -6.39
CA PRO A 95 6.96 -12.82 -5.64
C PRO A 95 7.76 -12.86 -4.33
N GLN A 96 8.75 -11.98 -4.17
CA GLN A 96 9.56 -11.82 -2.96
C GLN A 96 8.90 -10.95 -1.89
N ALA A 97 7.95 -10.09 -2.27
CA ALA A 97 7.33 -9.16 -1.34
C ALA A 97 6.34 -9.89 -0.43
N ALA A 98 6.36 -9.56 0.86
CA ALA A 98 5.26 -9.94 1.74
C ALA A 98 3.97 -9.22 1.32
N ILE A 99 2.81 -9.87 1.47
CA ILE A 99 1.50 -9.24 1.27
C ILE A 99 0.93 -8.89 2.63
N ALA A 100 0.59 -7.61 2.81
CA ALA A 100 0.00 -7.09 4.03
C ALA A 100 -1.38 -6.49 3.76
N PHE A 101 -2.25 -6.56 4.76
CA PHE A 101 -3.57 -5.93 4.74
C PHE A 101 -3.69 -4.97 5.92
N ASN A 102 -4.02 -3.71 5.64
CA ASN A 102 -4.32 -2.71 6.67
C ASN A 102 -5.80 -2.81 7.13
N THR A 103 -6.22 -2.08 8.14
CA THR A 103 -7.64 -2.03 8.55
C THR A 103 -8.32 -0.75 8.06
N SER A 104 -7.54 0.30 7.76
CA SER A 104 -7.95 1.63 7.37
C SER A 104 -6.87 2.29 6.49
N GLY A 105 -7.11 3.50 5.97
CA GLY A 105 -6.07 4.26 5.28
C GLY A 105 -4.89 4.66 6.18
N GLY A 106 -5.11 4.80 7.49
CA GLY A 106 -4.15 5.34 8.45
C GLY A 106 -3.34 4.32 9.25
N ASP A 107 -3.38 3.04 8.88
CA ASP A 107 -2.58 1.97 9.52
C ASP A 107 -1.78 1.12 8.51
N SER A 108 -1.38 1.75 7.41
CA SER A 108 -0.59 1.10 6.36
C SER A 108 0.86 0.86 6.80
N VAL A 109 1.41 1.77 7.61
CA VAL A 109 2.73 1.62 8.23
C VAL A 109 2.75 0.40 9.15
N GLU A 110 1.79 0.30 10.07
CA GLU A 110 1.64 -0.82 10.98
C GLU A 110 1.44 -2.12 10.22
N ALA A 111 0.68 -2.09 9.12
CA ALA A 111 0.50 -3.26 8.27
C ALA A 111 1.81 -3.73 7.64
N ALA A 112 2.63 -2.81 7.12
CA ALA A 112 3.93 -3.12 6.54
C ALA A 112 4.92 -3.66 7.57
N LEU A 113 5.02 -3.01 8.74
CA LEU A 113 6.00 -3.34 9.78
C LEU A 113 5.81 -4.75 10.36
N ARG A 114 4.63 -5.36 10.28
CA ARG A 114 4.43 -6.78 10.65
C ARG A 114 5.26 -7.76 9.84
N HIS A 115 5.72 -7.35 8.66
CA HIS A 115 6.41 -8.21 7.69
C HIS A 115 7.83 -7.75 7.37
N LEU A 116 8.19 -6.51 7.72
CA LEU A 116 9.55 -6.03 7.57
C LEU A 116 10.38 -6.51 8.76
N PRO A 117 11.65 -6.91 8.55
CA PRO A 117 12.54 -7.20 9.66
C PRO A 117 12.68 -5.94 10.54
N ASP A 118 12.87 -6.13 11.85
CA ASP A 118 13.03 -5.03 12.81
C ASP A 118 13.98 -3.98 12.21
N ALA A 119 13.41 -2.82 11.86
CA ALA A 119 14.20 -1.67 11.47
C ALA A 119 15.18 -1.44 12.63
N PRO A 120 16.50 -1.32 12.38
CA PRO A 120 17.46 -1.20 13.46
C PRO A 120 16.99 -0.07 14.38
N ALA A 121 16.80 -0.41 15.66
CA ALA A 121 16.56 0.56 16.71
C ALA A 121 17.56 1.69 16.48
N ARG A 122 17.05 2.93 16.28
CA ARG A 122 17.92 4.09 16.14
C ARG A 122 18.92 4.03 17.29
N GLU A 123 20.21 4.02 16.96
CA GLU A 123 21.27 4.09 17.96
C GLU A 123 20.90 5.20 18.95
N GLU A 124 20.66 4.81 20.19
CA GLU A 124 20.50 5.75 21.29
C GLU A 124 21.77 6.61 21.31
N SER A 125 21.62 7.89 21.02
CA SER A 125 22.71 8.86 21.13
C SER A 125 23.23 8.78 22.57
N PRO A 126 24.53 8.49 22.80
CA PRO A 126 25.08 8.47 24.14
C PRO A 126 24.96 9.88 24.72
N ARG A 127 24.37 9.97 25.92
CA ARG A 127 24.53 11.14 26.79
C ARG A 127 25.84 11.04 27.56
#